data_AF-A0A7C7VH38-F1
#
_entry.id   AF-A0A7C7VH38-F1
#
_cell.length_a   1.000
_cell.length_b   1.000
_cell.length_c   1.000
_cell.angle_alpha   90.00
_cell.angle_beta   90.00
_cell.angle_gamma   90.00
#
_symmetry.space_group_name_H-M   'P 1'
#
loop_
_entity.id
_entity.type
_entity.pdbx_description
1 polymer ?
#
loop_
_entity_poly.entity_id
_entity_poly.type
_entity_poly.pdbx_seq_one_letter_code
_entity_poly.pdbx_strand_id
1 'polypeptide(L)'
;MSDMNKIISEADDALLVKLVMDSFRRTIVHYGYWLAQVEHQLGVEKAVAVEKNAWNASLANQLKRLGKIFGFEVKDGVPAHLNKLSRKELLDLLQNLGVNWLANDGIWFQAVEREHGMNDAKRCNDTCWTRYSPYEAERIKELLELPDNGGIAALKKALAFRMYALINKQSIEDIDENCIIFRMNECRVQVARQRKGLEDYPCKSAGMVEYPYFARTIDSRIRTECIGCPPDAHPEDWFCAWKFTVED
;
A
#
# COMPACT_ATOMS: atom_id res chain seq x y z
N MET A 1 41.29 12.41 6.59
CA MET A 1 39.80 12.43 6.68
C MET A 1 39.35 13.78 6.19
N SER A 2 38.27 13.89 5.40
CA SER A 2 37.72 15.21 5.03
C SER A 2 37.27 15.95 6.29
N ASP A 3 37.22 17.29 6.26
CA ASP A 3 36.76 18.11 7.39
C ASP A 3 35.39 17.65 7.93
N MET A 4 34.53 17.15 7.04
CA MET A 4 33.21 16.60 7.41
C MET A 4 33.31 15.30 8.21
N ASN A 5 34.23 14.40 7.86
CA ASN A 5 34.41 13.15 8.59
C ASN A 5 34.92 13.42 10.01
N LYS A 6 35.72 14.46 10.20
CA LYS A 6 36.18 14.88 11.53
C LYS A 6 35.00 15.33 12.39
N ILE A 7 34.14 16.21 11.86
CA ILE A 7 32.94 16.69 12.57
C ILE A 7 32.05 15.51 12.99
N ILE A 8 31.83 14.53 12.11
CA ILE A 8 30.99 13.36 12.43
C ILE A 8 31.67 12.46 13.48
N SER A 9 32.99 12.25 13.39
CA SER A 9 33.71 11.41 14.35
C SER A 9 33.80 12.00 15.76
N GLU A 10 33.62 13.31 15.89
CA GLU A 10 33.60 14.03 17.17
C GLU A 10 32.20 14.07 17.81
N ALA A 11 31.16 13.61 17.10
CA ALA A 11 29.81 13.48 17.64
C ALA A 11 29.72 12.38 18.72
N ASP A 12 28.85 12.57 19.71
CA ASP A 12 28.58 11.54 20.71
C ASP A 12 27.82 10.33 20.13
N ASP A 13 27.93 9.19 20.81
CA ASP A 13 27.31 7.93 20.40
C ASP A 13 25.79 8.03 20.25
N ALA A 14 25.12 8.82 21.09
CA ALA A 14 23.67 8.98 21.04
C ALA A 14 23.22 9.70 19.77
N LEU A 15 23.97 10.70 19.32
CA LEU A 15 23.76 11.37 18.06
C LEU A 15 24.05 10.44 16.88
N LEU A 16 25.11 9.62 16.95
CA LEU A 16 25.43 8.65 15.90
C LEU A 16 24.31 7.61 15.72
N VAL A 17 23.74 7.10 16.81
CA VAL A 17 22.57 6.17 16.75
C VAL A 17 21.37 6.84 16.09
N LYS A 18 21.06 8.09 16.44
CA LYS A 18 19.97 8.85 15.80
C LYS A 18 20.24 9.06 14.32
N LEU A 19 21.48 9.37 13.94
CA LEU A 19 21.89 9.57 12.56
C LEU A 19 21.72 8.28 11.73
N VAL A 20 22.00 7.11 12.30
CA VAL A 20 21.74 5.82 11.66
C VAL A 20 20.25 5.67 11.35
N MET A 21 19.37 5.88 12.35
CA MET A 21 17.92 5.76 12.14
C MET A 21 17.38 6.79 11.14
N ASP A 22 17.86 8.03 11.22
CA ASP A 22 17.45 9.10 10.31
C ASP A 22 17.93 8.84 8.87
N SER A 23 19.07 8.17 8.69
CA SER A 23 19.56 7.77 7.36
C SER A 23 18.59 6.81 6.64
N PHE A 24 17.96 5.89 7.37
CA PHE A 24 16.92 5.03 6.80
C PHE A 24 15.69 5.85 6.37
N ARG A 25 15.24 6.78 7.22
CA ARG A 25 14.13 7.68 6.90
C ARG A 25 14.41 8.49 5.63
N ARG A 26 15.58 9.12 5.53
CA ARG A 26 16.00 9.90 4.35
C ARG A 26 16.03 9.04 3.10
N THR A 27 16.48 7.79 3.21
CA THR A 27 16.51 6.84 2.09
C THR A 27 15.09 6.53 1.58
N ILE A 28 14.15 6.22 2.47
CA ILE A 28 12.75 5.92 2.12
C ILE A 28 12.09 7.14 1.47
N VAL A 29 12.22 8.31 2.08
CA VAL A 29 11.64 9.57 1.55
C VAL A 29 12.23 9.92 0.19
N HIS A 30 13.55 9.82 0.04
CA HIS A 30 14.21 10.10 -1.24
C HIS A 30 13.79 9.10 -2.33
N TYR A 31 13.64 7.82 -2.00
CA TYR A 31 13.10 6.81 -2.93
C TYR A 31 11.68 7.18 -3.39
N GLY A 32 10.80 7.55 -2.45
CA GLY A 32 9.45 8.01 -2.76
C GLY A 32 9.45 9.26 -3.65
N TYR A 33 10.32 10.23 -3.40
CA TYR A 33 10.45 11.41 -4.27
C TYR A 33 10.95 11.07 -5.66
N TRP A 34 11.90 10.13 -5.81
CA TRP A 34 12.31 9.66 -7.13
C TRP A 34 11.14 9.08 -7.91
N LEU A 35 10.37 8.18 -7.28
CA LEU A 35 9.18 7.62 -7.92
C LEU A 35 8.17 8.72 -8.30
N ALA A 36 7.87 9.64 -7.39
CA ALA A 36 6.94 10.74 -7.63
C ALA A 36 7.40 11.67 -8.77
N GLN A 37 8.70 11.96 -8.87
CA GLN A 37 9.23 12.80 -9.95
C GLN A 37 9.28 12.07 -11.28
N VAL A 38 9.64 10.78 -11.30
CA VAL A 38 9.58 9.99 -12.54
C VAL A 38 8.15 9.90 -13.04
N GLU A 39 7.18 9.69 -12.15
CA GLU A 39 5.76 9.75 -12.51
C GLU A 39 5.36 11.10 -13.08
N HIS A 40 5.74 12.20 -12.40
CA HIS A 40 5.39 13.55 -12.84
C HIS A 40 5.98 13.90 -14.23
N GLN A 41 7.22 13.48 -14.49
CA GLN A 41 7.95 13.84 -15.72
C GLN A 41 7.67 12.90 -16.89
N LEU A 42 7.51 11.59 -16.61
CA LEU A 42 7.46 10.55 -17.65
C LEU A 42 6.11 9.83 -17.73
N GLY A 43 5.22 10.04 -16.77
CA GLY A 43 3.93 9.36 -16.65
C GLY A 43 3.98 8.07 -15.84
N VAL A 44 2.80 7.62 -15.40
CA VAL A 44 2.61 6.48 -14.48
C VAL A 44 3.18 5.18 -15.02
N GLU A 45 2.84 4.81 -16.26
CA GLU A 45 3.27 3.53 -16.86
C GLU A 45 4.80 3.39 -16.87
N LYS A 46 5.50 4.45 -17.31
CA LYS A 46 6.97 4.47 -17.33
C LYS A 46 7.55 4.48 -15.92
N ALA A 47 6.90 5.18 -14.98
CA ALA A 47 7.36 5.22 -13.60
C ALA A 47 7.32 3.84 -12.95
N VAL A 48 6.22 3.09 -13.09
CA VAL A 48 6.10 1.72 -12.56
C VAL A 48 7.15 0.79 -13.19
N ALA A 49 7.34 0.88 -14.51
CA ALA A 49 8.33 0.05 -15.21
C ALA A 49 9.78 0.34 -14.79
N VAL A 50 10.12 1.62 -14.60
CA VAL A 50 11.45 2.03 -14.11
C VAL A 50 11.63 1.66 -12.64
N GLU A 51 10.61 1.89 -11.81
CA GLU A 51 10.63 1.61 -10.38
C GLU A 51 10.90 0.14 -10.10
N LYS A 52 10.32 -0.79 -10.87
CA LYS A 52 10.62 -2.23 -10.75
C LYS A 52 12.12 -2.54 -10.76
N ASN A 53 12.83 -1.98 -11.73
CA ASN A 53 14.28 -2.21 -11.86
C ASN A 53 15.04 -1.51 -10.74
N ALA A 54 14.63 -0.29 -10.40
CA ALA A 54 15.22 0.48 -9.30
C ALA A 54 15.03 -0.23 -7.95
N TRP A 55 13.86 -0.78 -7.68
CA TRP A 55 13.52 -1.52 -6.46
C TRP A 55 14.39 -2.76 -6.31
N ASN A 56 14.44 -3.61 -7.34
CA ASN A 56 15.21 -4.85 -7.31
C ASN A 56 16.70 -4.58 -7.05
N ALA A 57 17.28 -3.61 -7.76
CA ALA A 57 18.67 -3.22 -7.57
C ALA A 57 18.92 -2.59 -6.18
N SER A 58 18.03 -1.68 -5.75
CA SER A 58 18.13 -0.98 -4.47
C SER A 58 18.02 -1.94 -3.29
N LEU A 59 16.98 -2.78 -3.27
CA LEU A 59 16.72 -3.73 -2.20
C LEU A 59 17.83 -4.78 -2.11
N ALA A 60 18.27 -5.36 -3.23
CA ALA A 60 19.36 -6.33 -3.24
C ALA A 60 20.66 -5.73 -2.69
N ASN A 61 21.00 -4.49 -3.10
CA ASN A 61 22.19 -3.81 -2.58
C ASN A 61 22.06 -3.48 -1.08
N GLN A 62 20.89 -3.01 -0.62
CA GLN A 62 20.64 -2.73 0.78
C GLN A 62 20.75 -4.01 1.63
N LEU A 63 20.03 -5.07 1.28
CA LEU A 63 20.04 -6.34 2.00
C LEU A 63 21.45 -6.96 2.04
N LYS A 64 22.19 -6.94 0.93
CA LYS A 64 23.58 -7.42 0.91
C LYS A 64 24.48 -6.67 1.90
N ARG A 65 24.35 -5.34 1.97
CA ARG A 65 25.14 -4.50 2.88
C ARG A 65 24.73 -4.71 4.33
N LEU A 66 23.43 -4.67 4.62
CA LEU A 66 22.88 -4.87 5.96
C LEU A 66 23.17 -6.28 6.47
N GLY A 67 23.07 -7.30 5.62
CA GLY A 67 23.42 -8.68 5.95
C GLY A 67 24.88 -8.81 6.37
N LYS A 68 25.80 -8.15 5.67
CA LYS A 68 27.23 -8.09 6.05
C LYS A 68 27.45 -7.35 7.37
N ILE A 69 26.74 -6.24 7.60
CA ILE A 69 26.91 -5.41 8.80
C ILE A 69 26.34 -6.10 10.05
N PHE A 70 25.14 -6.67 9.94
CA PHE A 70 24.39 -7.24 11.07
C PHE A 70 24.49 -8.77 11.17
N GLY A 71 25.23 -9.42 10.27
CA GLY A 71 25.55 -10.84 10.35
C GLY A 71 24.41 -11.78 9.99
N PHE A 72 23.48 -11.37 9.12
CA PHE A 72 22.43 -12.25 8.59
C PHE A 72 22.68 -12.66 7.13
N GLU A 73 22.32 -13.89 6.81
CA GLU A 73 22.44 -14.44 5.47
C GLU A 73 21.35 -13.91 4.54
N VAL A 74 21.72 -13.60 3.30
CA VAL A 74 20.81 -13.23 2.21
C VAL A 74 20.99 -14.24 1.08
N LYS A 75 19.90 -14.91 0.69
CA LYS A 75 19.85 -15.90 -0.39
C LYS A 75 18.86 -15.43 -1.44
N ASP A 76 19.29 -15.39 -2.71
CA ASP A 76 18.45 -14.99 -3.85
C ASP A 76 17.75 -13.62 -3.65
N GLY A 77 18.45 -12.68 -3.01
CA GLY A 77 17.93 -11.34 -2.73
C GLY A 77 16.97 -11.25 -1.53
N VAL A 78 16.79 -12.34 -0.77
CA VAL A 78 15.87 -12.43 0.37
C VAL A 78 16.64 -12.81 1.65
N PRO A 79 16.34 -12.23 2.82
CA PRO A 79 16.90 -12.73 4.08
C PRO A 79 16.60 -14.22 4.25
N ALA A 80 17.63 -15.04 4.41
CA ALA A 80 17.50 -16.50 4.41
C ALA A 80 16.57 -17.03 5.52
N HIS A 81 16.36 -16.24 6.57
CA HIS A 81 15.41 -16.53 7.63
C HIS A 81 13.96 -16.66 7.12
N LEU A 82 13.54 -15.86 6.13
CA LEU A 82 12.18 -15.93 5.59
C LEU A 82 11.88 -17.30 4.96
N ASN A 83 12.89 -17.95 4.36
CA ASN A 83 12.77 -19.28 3.78
C ASN A 83 12.64 -20.40 4.83
N LYS A 84 12.85 -20.09 6.11
CA LYS A 84 12.75 -21.05 7.23
C LYS A 84 11.43 -20.94 7.99
N LEU A 85 10.66 -19.88 7.75
CA LEU A 85 9.36 -19.69 8.37
C LEU A 85 8.36 -20.70 7.82
N SER A 86 7.52 -21.23 8.70
CA SER A 86 6.37 -22.03 8.33
C SER A 86 5.35 -21.19 7.55
N ARG A 87 4.44 -21.87 6.84
CA ARG A 87 3.32 -21.20 6.15
C ARG A 87 2.53 -20.29 7.10
N LYS A 88 2.27 -20.73 8.33
CA LYS A 88 1.55 -19.94 9.34
C LYS A 88 2.32 -18.68 9.68
N GLU A 89 3.62 -18.79 9.98
CA GLU A 89 4.46 -17.64 10.33
C GLU A 89 4.58 -16.63 9.19
N LEU A 90 4.63 -17.10 7.92
CA LEU A 90 4.61 -16.21 6.75
C LEU A 90 3.29 -15.45 6.64
N LEU A 91 2.15 -16.12 6.86
CA LEU A 91 0.83 -15.48 6.85
C LEU A 91 0.69 -14.48 8.00
N ASP A 92 1.12 -14.85 9.20
CA ASP A 92 1.12 -13.97 10.37
C ASP A 92 2.03 -12.75 10.14
N LEU A 93 3.21 -12.94 9.51
CA LEU A 93 4.11 -11.86 9.15
C LEU A 93 3.47 -10.91 8.13
N LEU A 94 2.85 -11.44 7.07
CA LEU A 94 2.13 -10.63 6.08
C LEU A 94 1.01 -9.82 6.73
N GLN A 95 0.23 -10.42 7.62
CA GLN A 95 -0.81 -9.71 8.37
C GLN A 95 -0.24 -8.55 9.20
N ASN A 96 0.86 -8.78 9.93
CA ASN A 96 1.51 -7.74 10.71
C ASN A 96 2.08 -6.61 9.84
N LEU A 97 2.65 -6.93 8.67
CA LEU A 97 3.09 -5.94 7.69
C LEU A 97 1.91 -5.12 7.15
N GLY A 98 0.76 -5.76 6.90
CA GLY A 98 -0.49 -5.10 6.55
C GLY A 98 -0.97 -4.12 7.63
N VAL A 99 -0.91 -4.54 8.91
CA VAL A 99 -1.28 -3.67 10.04
C VAL A 99 -0.33 -2.48 10.14
N ASN A 100 0.97 -2.69 9.97
CA ASN A 100 1.96 -1.63 10.01
C ASN A 100 1.77 -0.62 8.86
N TRP A 101 1.47 -1.11 7.65
CA TRP A 101 1.15 -0.28 6.50
C TRP A 101 -0.06 0.64 6.77
N LEU A 102 -1.18 0.08 7.27
CA LEU A 102 -2.36 0.89 7.60
C LEU A 102 -2.10 1.86 8.75
N ALA A 103 -1.29 1.46 9.73
CA ALA A 103 -0.91 2.35 10.82
C ALA A 103 -0.12 3.55 10.30
N ASN A 104 0.80 3.35 9.36
CA ASN A 104 1.56 4.43 8.74
C ASN A 104 0.66 5.40 7.95
N ASP A 105 -0.33 4.88 7.22
CA ASP A 105 -1.35 5.69 6.53
C ASP A 105 -2.12 6.58 7.53
N GLY A 106 -2.60 5.98 8.63
CA GLY A 106 -3.29 6.73 9.70
C GLY A 106 -2.40 7.74 10.43
N ILE A 107 -1.11 7.44 10.63
CA ILE A 107 -0.15 8.38 11.26
C ILE A 107 0.05 9.62 10.37
N TRP A 108 0.19 9.43 9.05
CA TRP A 108 0.26 10.54 8.10
C TRP A 108 -1.02 11.36 8.08
N PHE A 109 -2.17 10.69 8.01
CA PHE A 109 -3.48 11.35 8.05
C PHE A 109 -3.60 12.25 9.28
N GLN A 110 -3.34 11.69 10.47
CA GLN A 110 -3.44 12.41 11.73
C GLN A 110 -2.41 13.54 11.85
N ALA A 111 -1.20 13.37 11.29
CA ALA A 111 -0.20 14.43 11.28
C ALA A 111 -0.69 15.65 10.48
N VAL A 112 -1.24 15.43 9.28
CA VAL A 112 -1.80 16.52 8.46
C VAL A 112 -3.05 17.10 9.12
N GLU A 113 -3.93 16.26 9.65
CA GLU A 113 -5.17 16.71 10.31
C GLU A 113 -4.88 17.62 11.51
N ARG A 114 -3.90 17.28 12.34
CA ARG A 114 -3.55 18.09 13.53
C ARG A 114 -3.00 19.47 13.15
N GLU A 115 -2.20 19.55 12.10
CA GLU A 115 -1.51 20.80 11.71
C GLU A 115 -2.34 21.67 10.75
N HIS A 116 -3.15 21.04 9.90
CA HIS A 116 -3.82 21.69 8.76
C HIS A 116 -5.33 21.39 8.65
N GLY A 117 -5.87 20.56 9.54
CA GLY A 117 -7.28 20.23 9.61
C GLY A 117 -7.73 19.11 8.65
N MET A 118 -8.98 18.67 8.87
CA MET A 118 -9.58 17.51 8.19
C MET A 118 -9.58 17.64 6.65
N ASN A 119 -9.89 18.83 6.12
CA ASN A 119 -9.98 19.04 4.67
C ASN A 119 -8.66 18.75 3.95
N ASP A 120 -7.55 19.22 4.52
CA ASP A 120 -6.22 19.02 3.96
C ASP A 120 -5.77 17.56 4.11
N ALA A 121 -6.04 16.94 5.26
CA ALA A 121 -5.77 15.52 5.48
C ALA A 121 -6.50 14.63 4.46
N LYS A 122 -7.80 14.90 4.23
CA LYS A 122 -8.62 14.19 3.26
C LYS A 122 -8.14 14.40 1.83
N ARG A 123 -7.82 15.64 1.45
CA ARG A 123 -7.28 15.94 0.10
C ARG A 123 -5.95 15.23 -0.14
N CYS A 124 -5.04 15.24 0.83
CA CYS A 124 -3.76 14.54 0.74
C CYS A 124 -3.96 13.02 0.64
N ASN A 125 -4.82 12.45 1.48
CA ASN A 125 -5.18 11.03 1.45
C ASN A 125 -5.75 10.61 0.09
N ASP A 126 -6.79 11.29 -0.37
CA ASP A 126 -7.49 10.93 -1.61
C ASP A 126 -6.53 11.04 -2.81
N THR A 127 -5.68 12.08 -2.83
CA THR A 127 -4.64 12.21 -3.85
C THR A 127 -3.61 11.08 -3.78
N CYS A 128 -3.19 10.67 -2.57
CA CYS A 128 -2.30 9.51 -2.40
C CYS A 128 -2.92 8.24 -3.02
N TRP A 129 -4.21 8.01 -2.80
CA TRP A 129 -4.92 6.85 -3.35
C TRP A 129 -5.02 6.86 -4.88
N THR A 130 -5.07 8.02 -5.53
CA THR A 130 -5.00 8.10 -7.00
C THR A 130 -3.68 7.58 -7.58
N ARG A 131 -2.62 7.51 -6.75
CA ARG A 131 -1.26 7.09 -7.12
C ARG A 131 -0.96 5.68 -6.65
N TYR A 132 -1.25 5.41 -5.37
CA TYR A 132 -0.94 4.14 -4.74
C TYR A 132 -1.82 2.99 -5.26
N SER A 133 -3.11 3.24 -5.48
CA SER A 133 -4.04 2.20 -5.92
C SER A 133 -3.65 1.55 -7.27
N PRO A 134 -3.40 2.31 -8.36
CA PRO A 134 -2.92 1.71 -9.60
C PRO A 134 -1.51 1.10 -9.46
N TYR A 135 -0.62 1.71 -8.66
CA TYR A 135 0.69 1.11 -8.38
C TYR A 135 0.56 -0.27 -7.71
N GLU A 136 -0.29 -0.41 -6.67
CA GLU A 136 -0.56 -1.68 -5.99
C GLU A 136 -1.10 -2.72 -6.98
N ALA A 137 -2.04 -2.33 -7.85
CA ALA A 137 -2.58 -3.20 -8.88
C ALA A 137 -1.51 -3.72 -9.85
N GLU A 138 -0.64 -2.85 -10.39
CA GLU A 138 0.47 -3.27 -11.26
C GLU A 138 1.45 -4.21 -10.55
N ARG A 139 1.81 -3.91 -9.29
CA ARG A 139 2.66 -4.80 -8.49
C ARG A 139 2.04 -6.18 -8.32
N ILE A 140 0.73 -6.25 -8.08
CA ILE A 140 0.00 -7.51 -7.92
C ILE A 140 -0.11 -8.26 -9.25
N LYS A 141 -0.38 -7.57 -10.37
CA LYS A 141 -0.40 -8.17 -11.71
C LYS A 141 0.93 -8.86 -12.01
N GLU A 142 2.04 -8.19 -11.75
CA GLU A 142 3.36 -8.77 -11.94
C GLU A 142 3.59 -9.98 -11.01
N LEU A 143 3.28 -9.84 -9.72
CA LEU A 143 3.51 -10.90 -8.73
C LEU A 143 2.75 -12.18 -9.06
N LEU A 144 1.55 -12.04 -9.64
CA LEU A 144 0.64 -13.15 -9.96
C LEU A 144 0.64 -13.52 -11.45
N GLU A 145 1.47 -12.86 -12.26
CA GLU A 145 1.51 -13.01 -13.72
C GLU A 145 0.12 -12.89 -14.36
N LEU A 146 -0.69 -11.92 -13.89
CA LEU A 146 -2.02 -11.69 -14.44
C LEU A 146 -1.93 -11.09 -15.84
N PRO A 147 -2.78 -11.52 -16.79
CA PRO A 147 -2.82 -10.92 -18.12
C PRO A 147 -3.40 -9.52 -18.06
N ASP A 148 -2.98 -8.67 -19.01
CA ASP A 148 -3.69 -7.43 -19.29
C ASP A 148 -5.12 -7.73 -19.75
N ASN A 149 -6.07 -6.93 -19.27
CA ASN A 149 -7.48 -7.09 -19.55
C ASN A 149 -8.02 -8.51 -19.23
N GLY A 150 -7.56 -9.08 -18.11
CA GLY A 150 -7.99 -10.40 -17.64
C GLY A 150 -9.40 -10.49 -17.05
N GLY A 151 -10.20 -9.42 -17.17
CA GLY A 151 -11.59 -9.35 -16.71
C GLY A 151 -11.78 -9.53 -15.20
N ILE A 152 -13.00 -9.92 -14.82
CA ILE A 152 -13.41 -10.15 -13.42
C ILE A 152 -12.56 -11.24 -12.76
N ALA A 153 -12.18 -12.29 -13.49
CA ALA A 153 -11.36 -13.37 -12.95
C ALA A 153 -9.99 -12.87 -12.46
N ALA A 154 -9.33 -11.99 -13.22
CA ALA A 154 -8.09 -11.35 -12.80
C ALA A 154 -8.33 -10.37 -11.64
N LEU A 155 -9.42 -9.58 -11.69
CA LEU A 155 -9.76 -8.64 -10.61
C LEU A 155 -9.97 -9.35 -9.27
N LYS A 156 -10.71 -10.47 -9.24
CA LYS A 156 -10.95 -11.24 -8.00
C LYS A 156 -9.64 -11.72 -7.36
N LYS A 157 -8.72 -12.25 -8.19
CA LYS A 157 -7.38 -12.64 -7.72
C LYS A 157 -6.62 -11.44 -7.19
N ALA A 158 -6.62 -10.32 -7.92
CA ALA A 158 -5.90 -9.12 -7.52
C ALA A 158 -6.42 -8.54 -6.19
N LEU A 159 -7.74 -8.47 -6.00
CA LEU A 159 -8.37 -8.01 -4.76
C LEU A 159 -7.92 -8.81 -3.53
N ALA A 160 -7.76 -10.14 -3.68
CA ALA A 160 -7.32 -11.02 -2.60
C ALA A 160 -5.84 -10.84 -2.19
N PHE A 161 -5.03 -10.16 -3.01
CA PHE A 161 -3.59 -9.93 -2.77
C PHE A 161 -3.28 -8.48 -2.36
N ARG A 162 -4.30 -7.65 -2.16
CA ARG A 162 -4.13 -6.28 -1.64
C ARG A 162 -3.72 -6.28 -0.18
N MET A 163 -3.04 -5.22 0.26
CA MET A 163 -2.69 -5.03 1.67
C MET A 163 -3.94 -5.01 2.58
N TYR A 164 -5.07 -4.50 2.06
CA TYR A 164 -6.34 -4.52 2.78
C TYR A 164 -6.89 -5.93 3.03
N ALA A 165 -6.67 -6.89 2.13
CA ALA A 165 -7.16 -8.26 2.28
C ALA A 165 -6.48 -8.99 3.45
N LEU A 166 -5.28 -8.54 3.85
CA LEU A 166 -4.54 -9.11 4.97
C LEU A 166 -5.10 -8.72 6.35
N ILE A 167 -5.86 -7.61 6.43
CA ILE A 167 -6.22 -6.96 7.71
C ILE A 167 -7.71 -6.74 7.92
N ASN A 168 -8.51 -6.92 6.87
CA ASN A 168 -9.96 -6.71 6.87
C ASN A 168 -10.69 -8.00 6.52
N LYS A 169 -11.96 -8.09 6.91
CA LYS A 169 -12.84 -9.17 6.45
C LYS A 169 -13.59 -8.71 5.22
N GLN A 170 -13.51 -9.49 4.14
CA GLN A 170 -14.04 -9.13 2.83
C GLN A 170 -14.75 -10.32 2.20
N SER A 171 -15.73 -10.04 1.35
CA SER A 171 -16.45 -11.05 0.57
C SER A 171 -16.64 -10.58 -0.87
N ILE A 172 -16.72 -11.54 -1.77
CA ILE A 172 -17.06 -11.33 -3.18
C ILE A 172 -18.27 -12.19 -3.49
N GLU A 173 -19.31 -11.57 -4.01
CA GLU A 173 -20.47 -12.22 -4.58
C GLU A 173 -20.33 -12.18 -6.11
N ASP A 174 -20.41 -13.36 -6.73
CA ASP A 174 -20.50 -13.49 -8.18
C ASP A 174 -21.95 -13.28 -8.62
N ILE A 175 -22.17 -12.25 -9.46
CA ILE A 175 -23.47 -12.02 -10.10
C ILE A 175 -23.53 -12.82 -11.39
N ASP A 176 -22.47 -12.72 -12.20
CA ASP A 176 -22.22 -13.49 -13.41
C ASP A 176 -20.71 -13.47 -13.77
N GLU A 177 -20.33 -13.90 -14.97
CA GLU A 177 -18.93 -13.95 -15.43
C GLU A 177 -18.27 -12.57 -15.60
N ASN A 178 -19.06 -11.53 -15.82
CA ASN A 178 -18.62 -10.16 -16.08
C ASN A 178 -18.95 -9.20 -14.94
N CYS A 179 -19.61 -9.66 -13.87
CA CYS A 179 -20.04 -8.81 -12.76
C CYS A 179 -19.85 -9.46 -11.38
N ILE A 180 -19.24 -8.70 -10.46
CA ILE A 180 -19.13 -9.06 -9.03
C ILE A 180 -19.57 -7.92 -8.13
N ILE A 181 -19.98 -8.27 -6.91
CA ILE A 181 -20.11 -7.33 -5.79
C ILE A 181 -19.06 -7.66 -4.74
N PHE A 182 -18.14 -6.73 -4.51
CA PHE A 182 -17.16 -6.79 -3.45
C PHE A 182 -17.66 -6.05 -2.21
N ARG A 183 -17.50 -6.65 -1.02
CA ARG A 183 -17.94 -6.05 0.25
C ARG A 183 -16.80 -6.05 1.26
N MET A 184 -16.63 -4.91 1.92
CA MET A 184 -15.79 -4.75 3.10
C MET A 184 -16.63 -5.05 4.35
N ASN A 185 -16.71 -6.32 4.74
CA ASN A 185 -17.52 -6.77 5.88
C ASN A 185 -17.00 -6.20 7.21
N GLU A 186 -15.69 -6.18 7.42
CA GLU A 186 -15.08 -5.53 8.57
C GLU A 186 -13.92 -4.65 8.10
N CYS A 187 -14.02 -3.34 8.33
CA CYS A 187 -12.96 -2.38 8.05
C CYS A 187 -12.25 -2.01 9.34
N ARG A 188 -10.94 -2.32 9.44
CA ARG A 188 -10.12 -2.02 10.63
C ARG A 188 -10.17 -0.54 11.03
N VAL A 189 -10.25 0.38 10.07
CA VAL A 189 -10.38 1.82 10.33
C VAL A 189 -11.71 2.14 11.00
N GLN A 190 -12.82 1.66 10.43
CA GLN A 190 -14.16 1.93 10.97
C GLN A 190 -14.37 1.28 12.33
N VAL A 191 -13.96 0.01 12.48
CA VAL A 191 -14.01 -0.69 13.78
C VAL A 191 -13.19 0.05 14.84
N ALA A 192 -12.02 0.59 14.50
CA ALA A 192 -11.22 1.38 15.43
C ALA A 192 -11.89 2.71 15.83
N ARG A 193 -12.70 3.31 14.95
CA ARG A 193 -13.47 4.53 15.23
C ARG A 193 -14.69 4.25 16.09
N GLN A 194 -15.44 3.20 15.78
CA GLN A 194 -16.58 2.74 16.58
C GLN A 194 -16.16 2.42 18.03
N ARG A 195 -15.01 1.77 18.24
CA ARG A 195 -14.44 1.53 19.58
C ARG A 195 -14.13 2.82 20.36
N LYS A 196 -13.95 3.94 19.66
CA LYS A 196 -13.71 5.27 20.25
C LYS A 196 -15.00 6.10 20.35
N GLY A 197 -16.17 5.53 20.01
CA GLY A 197 -17.43 6.26 19.96
C GLY A 197 -17.46 7.35 18.89
N LEU A 198 -16.62 7.24 17.86
CA LEU A 198 -16.58 8.18 16.74
C LEU A 198 -17.50 7.68 15.62
N GLU A 199 -18.15 8.60 14.92
CA GLU A 199 -18.87 8.30 13.68
C GLU A 199 -17.93 7.67 12.65
N ASP A 200 -18.51 6.89 11.75
CA ASP A 200 -17.80 6.31 10.61
C ASP A 200 -17.06 7.38 9.82
N TYR A 201 -15.83 7.07 9.45
CA TYR A 201 -15.01 7.96 8.65
C TYR A 201 -15.61 8.08 7.24
N PRO A 202 -15.85 9.30 6.71
CA PRO A 202 -16.46 9.50 5.39
C PRO A 202 -15.49 9.18 4.22
N CYS A 203 -15.13 7.90 4.07
CA CYS A 203 -14.14 7.40 3.12
C CYS A 203 -14.62 7.27 1.66
N LYS A 204 -15.89 7.57 1.35
CA LYS A 204 -16.42 7.44 -0.02
C LYS A 204 -15.60 8.19 -1.06
N SER A 205 -15.10 9.39 -0.76
CA SER A 205 -14.26 10.14 -1.72
C SER A 205 -12.95 9.41 -2.06
N ALA A 206 -12.29 8.82 -1.06
CA ALA A 206 -11.12 7.96 -1.26
C ALA A 206 -11.50 6.69 -2.02
N GLY A 207 -12.60 6.03 -1.64
CA GLY A 207 -13.06 4.80 -2.30
C GLY A 207 -13.39 5.01 -3.78
N MET A 208 -13.96 6.16 -4.14
CA MET A 208 -14.30 6.54 -5.52
C MET A 208 -13.07 6.80 -6.39
N VAL A 209 -11.88 6.96 -5.81
CA VAL A 209 -10.62 6.95 -6.57
C VAL A 209 -9.93 5.59 -6.48
N GLU A 210 -9.86 5.02 -5.28
CA GLU A 210 -9.16 3.78 -4.99
C GLU A 210 -9.67 2.62 -5.85
N TYR A 211 -10.94 2.23 -5.70
CA TYR A 211 -11.47 1.03 -6.34
C TYR A 211 -11.55 1.14 -7.86
N PRO A 212 -12.02 2.27 -8.45
CA PRO A 212 -12.07 2.38 -9.90
C PRO A 212 -10.69 2.43 -10.54
N TYR A 213 -9.69 3.04 -9.89
CA TYR A 213 -8.33 3.10 -10.45
C TYR A 213 -7.64 1.74 -10.33
N PHE A 214 -7.83 1.03 -9.20
CA PHE A 214 -7.36 -0.34 -9.03
C PHE A 214 -7.90 -1.23 -10.15
N ALA A 215 -9.23 -1.25 -10.30
CA ALA A 215 -9.90 -2.15 -11.23
C ALA A 215 -9.53 -1.87 -12.69
N ARG A 216 -9.46 -0.59 -13.09
CA ARG A 216 -9.02 -0.22 -14.46
C ARG A 216 -7.58 -0.57 -14.76
N THR A 217 -6.73 -0.66 -13.74
CA THR A 217 -5.34 -1.09 -13.91
C THR A 217 -5.25 -2.60 -14.18
N ILE A 218 -6.17 -3.38 -13.60
CA ILE A 218 -6.31 -4.81 -13.91
C ILE A 218 -6.89 -5.01 -15.31
N ASP A 219 -7.99 -4.32 -15.62
CA ASP A 219 -8.64 -4.33 -16.93
C ASP A 219 -9.32 -2.99 -17.17
N SER A 220 -8.86 -2.27 -18.19
CA SER A 220 -9.30 -0.90 -18.50
C SER A 220 -10.80 -0.77 -18.82
N ARG A 221 -11.45 -1.88 -19.18
CA ARG A 221 -12.88 -1.96 -19.47
C ARG A 221 -13.73 -2.04 -18.20
N ILE A 222 -13.15 -2.36 -17.05
CA ILE A 222 -13.92 -2.46 -15.81
C ILE A 222 -14.50 -1.10 -15.42
N ARG A 223 -15.81 -1.12 -15.20
CA ARG A 223 -16.56 -0.06 -14.54
C ARG A 223 -16.77 -0.42 -13.09
N THR A 224 -16.75 0.61 -12.25
CA THR A 224 -16.91 0.48 -10.81
C THR A 224 -18.01 1.40 -10.34
N GLU A 225 -18.96 0.84 -9.62
CA GLU A 225 -20.08 1.56 -9.02
C GLU A 225 -20.04 1.39 -7.50
N CYS A 226 -20.18 2.50 -6.76
CA CYS A 226 -20.30 2.47 -5.31
C CYS A 226 -21.75 2.12 -4.94
N ILE A 227 -21.97 0.94 -4.34
CA ILE A 227 -23.28 0.56 -3.80
C ILE A 227 -23.54 1.31 -2.50
N GLY A 228 -22.52 1.47 -1.67
CA GLY A 228 -22.58 2.24 -0.44
C GLY A 228 -21.21 2.36 0.20
N CYS A 229 -20.90 3.52 0.75
CA CYS A 229 -19.66 3.76 1.50
C CYS A 229 -19.86 5.01 2.39
N PRO A 230 -19.42 4.99 3.66
CA PRO A 230 -19.52 6.15 4.54
C PRO A 230 -19.08 7.44 3.86
N PRO A 231 -19.87 8.53 3.96
CA PRO A 231 -20.94 8.74 4.93
C PRO A 231 -22.33 8.24 4.50
N ASP A 232 -22.44 7.49 3.40
CA ASP A 232 -23.71 6.86 3.05
C ASP A 232 -24.17 5.91 4.17
N ALA A 233 -25.48 5.77 4.34
CA ALA A 233 -26.02 4.70 5.17
C ALA A 233 -25.66 3.33 4.59
N HIS A 234 -25.31 2.38 5.45
CA HIS A 234 -24.98 1.01 5.09
C HIS A 234 -25.59 0.05 6.13
N PRO A 235 -25.83 -1.23 5.78
CA PRO A 235 -26.29 -2.23 6.73
C PRO A 235 -25.19 -2.61 7.71
N GLU A 236 -25.53 -3.41 8.73
CA GLU A 236 -24.57 -3.89 9.74
C GLU A 236 -23.53 -4.87 9.16
N ASP A 237 -23.85 -5.56 8.06
CA ASP A 237 -23.05 -6.66 7.51
C ASP A 237 -21.79 -6.22 6.73
N TRP A 238 -21.72 -4.93 6.35
CA TRP A 238 -20.59 -4.37 5.62
C TRP A 238 -20.52 -2.85 5.74
N PHE A 239 -19.30 -2.30 5.68
CA PHE A 239 -19.04 -0.86 5.69
C PHE A 239 -19.08 -0.25 4.30
N CYS A 240 -18.49 -0.90 3.30
CA CYS A 240 -18.62 -0.45 1.92
C CYS A 240 -18.78 -1.62 0.95
N ALA A 241 -19.47 -1.34 -0.16
CA ALA A 241 -19.76 -2.30 -1.20
C ALA A 241 -19.56 -1.66 -2.58
N TRP A 242 -18.94 -2.41 -3.48
CA TRP A 242 -18.53 -1.96 -4.80
C TRP A 242 -18.92 -3.00 -5.84
N LYS A 243 -19.67 -2.56 -6.85
CA LYS A 243 -19.98 -3.39 -8.02
C LYS A 243 -18.90 -3.15 -9.06
N PHE A 244 -18.35 -4.25 -9.59
CA PHE A 244 -17.43 -4.22 -10.72
C PHE A 244 -18.08 -4.93 -11.89
N THR A 245 -18.00 -4.32 -13.06
CA THR A 245 -18.56 -4.87 -14.30
C THR A 245 -17.58 -4.69 -15.44
N VAL A 246 -17.29 -5.74 -16.19
CA VAL A 246 -16.53 -5.68 -17.44
C VAL A 246 -17.52 -5.43 -18.58
N GLU A 247 -17.29 -4.36 -19.34
CA GLU A 247 -17.97 -4.12 -20.61
C GLU A 247 -17.16 -4.75 -21.75
N ASP A 248 -17.83 -5.22 -22.81
CA ASP A 248 -17.16 -5.74 -24.02
C ASP A 248 -16.32 -4.66 -24.73
#